data_AF-A0A3S3H760-F1
#
_entry.id   AF-A0A3S3H760-F1
#
_cell.length_a   1.000
_cell.length_b   1.000
_cell.length_c   1.000
_cell.angle_alpha   90.00
_cell.angle_beta   90.00
_cell.angle_gamma   90.00
#
_symmetry.space_group_name_H-M   'P 1'
#
loop_
_entity.id
_entity.type
_entity.pdbx_description
1 polymer ?
#
loop_
_entity_poly.entity_id
_entity_poly.type
_entity_poly.pdbx_seq_one_letter_code
_entity_poly.pdbx_strand_id
1 'polypeptide(L)' 'MPSKPKQLSEAQVARFLADAERLHKSLTQPLISPSCDHYRALVALNQALLQTVKEVTGKAAPWVQWGTTGRAN' A
#
# COMPACT_ATOMS: atom_id res chain seq x y z
N MET A 1 10.19 -25.42 -22.89
CA MET A 1 9.29 -24.27 -22.65
C MET A 1 9.82 -23.55 -21.41
N PRO A 2 10.25 -22.28 -21.45
CA PRO A 2 10.68 -21.60 -20.24
C PRO A 2 9.46 -21.36 -19.34
N SER A 3 9.43 -22.05 -18.21
CA SER A 3 8.39 -21.91 -17.17
C SER A 3 8.43 -20.48 -16.63
N LYS A 4 7.28 -19.79 -16.65
CA LYS A 4 7.17 -18.45 -16.07
C LYS A 4 7.49 -18.51 -14.57
N PRO A 5 8.22 -17.51 -14.03
CA PRO A 5 8.51 -17.47 -12.61
C PRO A 5 7.19 -17.38 -11.83
N LYS A 6 7.06 -18.23 -10.79
CA LYS A 6 5.85 -18.33 -9.95
C LYS A 6 5.69 -17.14 -9.00
N GLN A 7 6.76 -16.37 -8.80
CA GLN A 7 6.86 -15.24 -7.90
C GLN A 7 7.68 -14.13 -8.55
N LEU A 8 7.47 -12.90 -8.11
CA LEU A 8 8.28 -11.76 -8.53
C LEU A 8 9.73 -11.92 -8.03
N SER A 9 10.70 -11.59 -8.87
CA SER A 9 12.10 -11.49 -8.46
C SER A 9 12.27 -10.34 -7.46
N GLU A 10 13.32 -10.37 -6.64
CA GLU A 10 13.59 -9.30 -5.65
C GLU A 10 13.63 -7.90 -6.27
N ALA A 11 14.23 -7.75 -7.45
CA ALA A 11 14.26 -6.48 -8.18
C ALA A 11 12.85 -6.00 -8.59
N GLN A 12 11.95 -6.92 -8.94
CA GLN A 12 10.56 -6.60 -9.29
C GLN A 12 9.75 -6.25 -8.06
N VAL A 13 9.99 -6.93 -6.93
CA VAL A 13 9.39 -6.59 -5.63
C VAL A 13 9.84 -5.20 -5.17
N ALA A 14 11.12 -4.89 -5.26
CA ALA A 14 11.65 -3.57 -4.92
C ALA A 14 11.03 -2.47 -5.78
N ARG A 15 10.89 -2.72 -7.09
CA ARG A 15 10.22 -1.79 -8.00
C ARG A 15 8.75 -1.59 -7.64
N PHE A 16 8.03 -2.69 -7.40
CA PHE A 16 6.64 -2.67 -6.97
C PHE A 16 6.47 -1.88 -5.67
N LEU A 17 7.34 -2.05 -4.68
CA LEU A 17 7.31 -1.30 -3.43
C LEU A 17 7.50 0.20 -3.66
N ALA A 18 8.47 0.60 -4.49
CA ALA A 18 8.69 2.02 -4.80
C ALA A 18 7.49 2.66 -5.50
N ASP A 19 6.88 1.94 -6.46
CA ASP A 19 5.69 2.42 -7.17
C ASP A 19 4.46 2.46 -6.25
N ALA A 20 4.31 1.48 -5.35
CA ALA A 20 3.26 1.45 -4.32
C ALA A 20 3.41 2.59 -3.30
N GLU A 21 4.62 2.91 -2.85
CA GLU A 21 4.87 4.05 -1.96
C GLU A 21 4.48 5.37 -2.65
N ARG A 22 4.83 5.53 -3.92
CA ARG A 22 4.48 6.72 -4.71
C ARG A 22 2.95 6.84 -4.82
N LEU A 23 2.26 5.75 -5.14
CA LEU A 23 0.80 5.74 -5.22
C LEU A 23 0.17 6.07 -3.86
N HIS A 24 0.65 5.45 -2.77
CA HIS A 24 0.20 5.74 -1.41
C HIS A 24 0.24 7.24 -1.08
N LYS A 25 1.34 7.92 -1.44
CA LYS A 25 1.46 9.38 -1.27
C LYS A 25 0.41 10.12 -2.11
N SER A 26 0.22 9.75 -3.37
CA SER A 26 -0.81 10.38 -4.22
C SER A 26 -2.24 10.18 -3.71
N LEU A 27 -2.52 9.06 -3.03
CA LEU A 27 -3.84 8.78 -2.45
C LEU A 27 -4.07 9.51 -1.12
N THR A 28 -3.02 9.73 -0.33
CA THR A 28 -3.12 10.32 1.03
C THR A 28 -2.83 11.82 1.08
N GLN A 29 -2.15 12.38 0.07
CA GLN A 29 -1.86 13.82 -0.01
C GLN A 29 -3.06 14.74 -0.25
N PRO A 30 -4.11 14.36 -1.01
CA PRO A 30 -5.24 15.25 -1.24
C PRO A 30 -5.97 15.52 0.07
N LEU A 31 -5.97 16.78 0.52
CA LEU A 31 -6.77 17.25 1.65
C LEU A 31 -8.21 17.50 1.19
N ILE A 32 -8.93 16.42 0.91
CA ILE A 32 -10.33 16.44 0.53
C ILE A 32 -11.24 16.04 1.70
N SER A 33 -12.49 16.50 1.68
CA SER A 33 -13.43 16.25 2.77
C SER A 33 -13.63 14.75 3.01
N PRO A 34 -13.58 14.27 4.27
CA PRO A 34 -13.85 12.87 4.62
C PRO A 34 -15.26 12.40 4.25
N SER A 35 -16.20 13.34 4.10
CA SER A 35 -17.57 13.07 3.69
C SER A 35 -17.75 12.87 2.18
N CYS A 36 -16.72 13.13 1.38
CA CYS A 36 -16.80 13.00 -0.08
C CYS A 36 -16.54 11.57 -0.54
N ASP A 37 -17.26 11.14 -1.58
CA ASP A 37 -17.07 9.82 -2.21
C ASP A 37 -15.65 9.62 -2.71
N HIS A 38 -15.00 10.69 -3.20
CA HIS A 38 -13.59 10.64 -3.61
C HIS A 38 -12.68 10.24 -2.45
N TYR A 39 -12.89 10.79 -1.24
CA TYR A 39 -12.09 10.42 -0.08
C TYR A 39 -12.27 8.95 0.28
N ARG A 40 -13.52 8.48 0.30
CA ARG A 40 -13.83 7.07 0.59
C ARG A 40 -13.19 6.13 -0.45
N ALA A 41 -13.24 6.49 -1.73
CA ALA A 41 -12.62 5.72 -2.80
C ALA A 41 -11.09 5.68 -2.68
N LEU A 42 -10.44 6.81 -2.38
CA LEU A 42 -8.98 6.88 -2.18
C LEU A 42 -8.55 6.06 -0.96
N VAL A 43 -9.32 6.10 0.14
CA VAL A 43 -9.07 5.28 1.34
C VAL A 43 -9.21 3.79 1.03
N ALA A 44 -10.28 3.39 0.35
CA ALA A 44 -10.50 1.99 -0.03
C ALA A 44 -9.39 1.46 -0.95
N LEU A 45 -8.98 2.24 -1.94
CA LEU A 45 -7.86 1.90 -2.83
C LEU A 45 -6.54 1.79 -2.05
N ASN A 46 -6.29 2.72 -1.12
CA ASN A 46 -5.09 2.68 -0.28
C ASN A 46 -5.07 1.41 0.60
N GLN A 47 -6.20 1.01 1.19
CA GLN A 47 -6.29 -0.22 1.97
C GLN A 47 -6.01 -1.46 1.12
N ALA A 48 -6.59 -1.54 -0.08
CA ALA A 48 -6.33 -2.63 -1.02
C ALA A 48 -4.84 -2.71 -1.42
N LEU A 49 -4.21 -1.55 -1.64
CA LEU A 49 -2.78 -1.45 -1.94
C LEU A 49 -1.93 -2.03 -0.80
N LEU A 50 -2.22 -1.67 0.46
CA LEU A 50 -1.47 -2.18 1.62
C LEU A 50 -1.63 -3.69 1.82
N GLN A 51 -2.83 -4.21 1.59
CA GLN A 51 -3.08 -5.64 1.62
C GLN A 51 -2.27 -6.37 0.53
N THR A 52 -2.24 -5.80 -0.68
CA THR A 52 -1.47 -6.36 -1.80
C THR A 52 0.03 -6.35 -1.50
N VAL A 53 0.56 -5.28 -0.90
CA VAL A 53 1.96 -5.21 -0.47
C VAL A 53 2.29 -6.33 0.52
N LYS A 54 1.39 -6.63 1.44
CA LYS A 54 1.55 -7.74 2.40
C LYS A 54 1.57 -9.10 1.71
N GLU A 55 0.72 -9.32 0.70
CA GLU A 55 0.68 -10.58 -0.06
C GLU A 55 1.91 -10.78 -0.94
N VAL A 56 2.41 -9.70 -1.57
CA VAL A 56 3.57 -9.75 -2.46
C VAL A 56 4.88 -9.90 -1.68
N THR A 57 5.01 -9.20 -0.55
CA THR A 57 6.28 -9.12 0.19
C THR A 57 6.33 -9.96 1.46
N GLY A 58 5.18 -10.50 1.88
CA GLY A 58 5.01 -11.16 3.18
C GLY A 58 5.09 -10.20 4.38
N LYS A 59 5.25 -8.89 4.15
CA LYS A 59 5.48 -7.88 5.20
C LYS A 59 4.56 -6.69 5.03
N ALA A 60 4.26 -6.01 6.13
CA ALA A 60 3.53 -4.74 6.07
C ALA A 60 4.35 -3.68 5.31
N ALA A 61 3.65 -2.77 4.63
CA ALA A 61 4.27 -1.69 3.89
C ALA A 61 5.15 -0.81 4.83
N PRO A 62 6.45 -0.64 4.55
CA PRO A 62 7.38 0.01 5.47
C PRO A 62 7.13 1.50 5.69
N TRP A 63 6.44 2.16 4.75
CA TRP A 63 6.06 3.58 4.85
C TRP A 63 4.76 3.81 5.63
N VAL A 64 3.97 2.76 5.89
CA VAL A 64 2.82 2.86 6.78
C VAL A 64 3.33 2.61 8.19
N GLN A 65 3.67 3.69 8.88
CA GLN A 65 3.72 3.64 10.33
C GLN A 65 2.29 3.36 10.80
N TRP A 66 2.03 2.11 11.17
CA TRP A 66 0.90 1.78 12.02
C TRP A 66 1.17 2.50 13.33
N GLY A 67 0.75 3.75 13.38
CA GLY A 67 0.80 4.56 14.58
C GLY A 67 0.20 3.71 15.67
N THR A 68 0.96 3.56 16.73
CA THR A 68 0.58 3.03 18.03
C THR A 68 -0.72 3.70 18.48
N THR A 69 -1.87 3.26 17.98
CA THR A 69 -3.18 3.54 18.60
C THR A 69 -3.39 2.52 19.73
N GLY A 70 -2.38 2.43 20.60
CA GLY A 70 -2.57 2.06 21.98
C GLY A 70 -3.14 3.27 22.71
N ARG A 71 -4.47 3.43 22.68
CA ARG A 71 -5.21 3.95 23.84
C ARG A 71 -5.15 2.82 24.88
N ALA A 72 -4.93 3.01 26.17
CA ALA A 72 -4.87 4.16 27.05
C ALA A 72 -4.00 3.75 28.25
N ASN A 73 -3.38 4.71 28.92
CA ASN A 73 -3.27 4.63 30.38
C ASN A 73 -3.77 5.95 30.95
#